data_AF-A0A1Q8VT03-F1
#
_entry.id   AF-A0A1Q8VT03-F1
#
_cell.length_a   1.000
_cell.length_b   1.000
_cell.length_c   1.000
_cell.angle_alpha   90.00
_cell.angle_beta   90.00
_cell.angle_gamma   90.00
#
_symmetry.space_group_name_H-M   'P 1'
#
loop_
_entity.id
_entity.type
_entity.pdbx_description
1 polymer ?
#
loop_
_entity_poly.entity_id
_entity_poly.type
_entity_poly.pdbx_seq_one_letter_code
_entity_poly.pdbx_strand_id
1 'polypeptide(L)'
;MTAFYAFAGIVIGMFAVVAWWFAMFSDSDWGEAAREMLDGGFNLGRNTIAVIEPAVGGLMLFGSCGVMVDEVGLDGTGVWWFFVLAMLTCLVVAVLGLIPVRLPGWMYPEWHEERRWRRREQAEWEAKYGSDDEGDGETNR
;
A
#
# COMPACT_ATOMS: atom_id res chain seq x y z
N MET A 1 -19.56 -6.58 24.30
CA MET A 1 -18.35 -7.39 23.99
C MET A 1 -18.00 -7.30 22.51
N THR A 2 -18.98 -7.48 21.63
CA THR A 2 -18.91 -7.26 20.17
C THR A 2 -18.29 -5.92 19.75
N ALA A 3 -18.74 -4.80 20.32
CA ALA A 3 -18.18 -3.47 20.02
C ALA A 3 -16.66 -3.34 20.32
N PHE A 4 -16.16 -4.02 21.36
CA PHE A 4 -14.73 -4.01 21.68
C PHE A 4 -13.91 -4.76 20.63
N TYR A 5 -14.39 -5.93 20.19
CA TYR A 5 -13.73 -6.70 19.12
C TYR A 5 -13.78 -5.96 17.78
N ALA A 6 -14.89 -5.29 17.48
CA ALA A 6 -15.00 -4.43 16.30
C ALA A 6 -14.00 -3.27 16.36
N PHE A 7 -13.87 -2.61 17.51
CA PHE A 7 -12.87 -1.55 17.68
C PHE A 7 -11.43 -2.07 17.49
N ALA A 8 -11.09 -3.21 18.11
CA ALA A 8 -9.79 -3.82 17.95
C ALA A 8 -9.51 -4.20 16.47
N GLY A 9 -10.51 -4.74 15.77
CA GLY A 9 -10.40 -5.07 14.35
C GLY A 9 -10.19 -3.85 13.44
N ILE A 10 -10.81 -2.70 13.76
CA ILE A 10 -10.56 -1.42 13.07
C ILE A 10 -9.11 -0.99 13.26
N VAL A 11 -8.59 -1.02 14.49
CA VAL A 11 -7.22 -0.61 14.79
C VAL A 11 -6.20 -1.52 14.08
N ILE A 12 -6.41 -2.83 14.13
CA ILE A 12 -5.53 -3.81 13.48
C ILE A 12 -5.61 -3.69 11.95
N GLY A 13 -6.81 -3.57 11.38
CA GLY A 13 -6.99 -3.41 9.94
C GLY A 13 -6.36 -2.12 9.41
N MET A 14 -6.52 -1.01 10.15
CA MET A 14 -5.87 0.26 9.82
C MET A 14 -4.35 0.15 9.90
N PHE A 15 -3.82 -0.48 10.95
CA PHE A 15 -2.38 -0.72 11.08
C PHE A 15 -1.83 -1.52 9.89
N ALA A 16 -2.52 -2.58 9.45
CA ALA A 16 -2.13 -3.39 8.30
C ALA A 16 -2.12 -2.57 7.00
N VAL A 17 -3.16 -1.76 6.73
CA VAL A 17 -3.20 -0.90 5.54
C VAL A 17 -2.09 0.17 5.55
N VAL A 18 -1.79 0.73 6.72
CA VAL A 18 -0.70 1.71 6.88
C VAL A 18 0.66 1.04 6.69
N ALA A 19 0.88 -0.13 7.28
CA ALA A 19 2.11 -0.91 7.11
C ALA A 19 2.34 -1.23 5.62
N TRP A 20 1.30 -1.66 4.92
CA TRP A 20 1.33 -1.86 3.48
C TRP A 20 1.68 -0.58 2.70
N TRP A 21 1.06 0.56 3.04
CA TRP A 21 1.38 1.84 2.41
C TRP A 21 2.86 2.22 2.57
N PHE A 22 3.41 2.03 3.77
CA PHE A 22 4.84 2.27 4.02
C PHE A 22 5.71 1.29 3.24
N ALA A 23 5.35 0.01 3.20
CA ALA A 23 6.08 -1.00 2.42
C ALA A 23 6.12 -0.65 0.92
N MET A 24 5.03 -0.09 0.38
CA MET A 24 4.87 0.21 -1.04
C MET A 24 5.48 1.55 -1.47
N PHE A 25 5.31 2.61 -0.66
CA PHE A 25 5.61 3.99 -1.06
C PHE A 25 6.72 4.67 -0.25
N SER A 26 7.15 4.08 0.87
CA SER A 26 8.18 4.67 1.73
C SER A 26 9.50 3.93 1.61
N ASP A 27 10.61 4.67 1.74
CA ASP A 27 11.99 4.15 1.79
C ASP A 27 12.56 4.23 3.22
N SER A 28 11.68 4.35 4.21
CA SER A 28 12.08 4.43 5.62
C SER A 28 12.46 3.07 6.18
N ASP A 29 13.28 3.05 7.23
CA ASP A 29 13.64 1.83 7.97
C ASP A 29 12.40 1.03 8.42
N TRP A 30 11.30 1.74 8.71
CA TRP A 30 10.01 1.13 9.03
C TRP A 30 9.34 0.43 7.83
N GLY A 31 9.47 0.99 6.62
CA GLY A 31 8.99 0.36 5.38
C GLY A 31 9.79 -0.88 5.00
N GLU A 32 11.09 -0.90 5.28
CA GLU A 32 11.96 -2.07 5.12
C GLU A 32 11.53 -3.19 6.09
N ALA A 33 11.38 -2.87 7.38
CA ALA A 33 10.91 -3.83 8.38
C ALA A 33 9.50 -4.36 8.05
N ALA A 34 8.61 -3.51 7.52
CA ALA A 34 7.32 -3.95 7.01
C ALA A 34 7.52 -4.94 5.85
N ARG A 35 8.30 -4.61 4.81
CA ARG A 35 8.57 -5.52 3.69
C ARG A 35 9.15 -6.87 4.15
N GLU A 36 10.10 -6.87 5.08
CA GLU A 36 10.68 -8.09 5.65
C GLU A 36 9.66 -8.96 6.40
N MET A 37 8.80 -8.34 7.22
CA MET A 37 7.76 -9.05 7.96
C MET A 37 6.74 -9.71 7.02
N LEU A 38 6.50 -9.10 5.86
CA LEU A 38 5.51 -9.51 4.87
C LEU A 38 6.04 -10.54 3.87
N ASP A 39 7.30 -10.39 3.45
CA ASP A 39 8.01 -11.38 2.63
C ASP A 39 8.39 -12.64 3.42
N GLY A 40 8.57 -12.53 4.74
CA GLY A 40 8.90 -13.65 5.62
C GLY A 40 7.68 -14.42 6.16
N GLY A 41 6.78 -13.73 6.87
CA GLY A 41 5.72 -14.38 7.66
C GLY A 41 4.45 -14.76 6.88
N PHE A 42 4.18 -14.08 5.77
CA PHE A 42 2.93 -14.20 5.02
C PHE A 42 3.15 -14.42 3.51
N ASN A 43 4.24 -15.05 3.08
CA ASN A 43 4.52 -15.22 1.65
C ASN A 43 3.63 -16.29 0.98
N LEU A 44 2.48 -15.87 0.42
CA LEU A 44 1.64 -16.70 -0.44
C LEU A 44 2.05 -16.62 -1.93
N GLY A 45 3.23 -16.04 -2.23
CA GLY A 45 3.77 -15.86 -3.56
C GLY A 45 3.98 -14.40 -3.96
N ARG A 46 4.35 -14.17 -5.22
CA ARG A 46 4.82 -12.86 -5.74
C ARG A 46 3.79 -11.72 -5.66
N ASN A 47 2.49 -12.00 -5.47
CA ASN A 47 1.44 -10.97 -5.36
C ASN A 47 1.03 -10.64 -3.91
N THR A 48 1.68 -11.25 -2.91
CA THR A 48 1.23 -11.17 -1.51
C THR A 48 1.30 -9.74 -0.98
N ILE A 49 2.49 -9.14 -1.06
CA ILE A 49 2.75 -7.78 -0.57
C ILE A 49 1.93 -6.77 -1.37
N ALA A 50 1.74 -6.99 -2.68
CA ALA A 50 1.07 -6.03 -3.55
C ALA A 50 -0.46 -5.99 -3.37
N VAL A 51 -1.11 -7.14 -3.14
CA VAL A 51 -2.58 -7.28 -3.29
C VAL A 51 -3.26 -7.98 -2.13
N ILE A 52 -2.69 -9.08 -1.64
CA ILE A 52 -3.34 -9.89 -0.59
C ILE A 52 -3.37 -9.12 0.72
N GLU A 53 -2.27 -8.46 1.06
CA GLU A 53 -2.13 -7.78 2.33
C GLU A 53 -3.01 -6.53 2.53
N PRO A 54 -3.09 -5.58 1.57
CA PRO A 54 -4.03 -4.48 1.69
C PRO A 54 -5.49 -4.98 1.64
N ALA A 55 -5.73 -6.11 0.96
CA ALA A 55 -7.05 -6.73 0.93
C ALA A 55 -7.42 -7.36 2.28
N VAL A 56 -6.49 -8.03 2.97
CA VAL A 56 -6.71 -8.58 4.32
C VAL A 56 -6.86 -7.47 5.36
N GLY A 57 -6.02 -6.43 5.30
CA GLY A 57 -6.16 -5.24 6.15
C GLY A 57 -7.50 -4.53 5.93
N GLY A 58 -7.90 -4.38 4.66
CA GLY A 58 -9.20 -3.84 4.26
C GLY A 58 -10.38 -4.69 4.73
N LEU A 59 -10.29 -6.02 4.63
CA LEU A 59 -11.31 -6.94 5.13
C LEU A 59 -11.55 -6.76 6.64
N MET A 60 -10.48 -6.74 7.43
CA MET A 60 -10.57 -6.52 8.86
C MET A 60 -11.14 -5.13 9.18
N LEU A 61 -10.70 -4.10 8.47
CA LEU A 61 -11.16 -2.73 8.69
C LEU A 61 -12.64 -2.54 8.33
N PHE A 62 -13.05 -2.87 7.10
CA PHE A 62 -14.42 -2.68 6.63
C PHE A 62 -15.41 -3.64 7.29
N GLY A 63 -15.01 -4.90 7.52
CA GLY A 63 -15.84 -5.85 8.27
C GLY A 63 -16.11 -5.39 9.70
N SER A 64 -15.09 -4.88 10.39
CA SER A 64 -15.24 -4.36 11.75
C SER A 64 -16.04 -3.05 11.81
N CYS A 65 -15.87 -2.16 10.83
CA CYS A 65 -16.74 -0.99 10.67
C CYS A 65 -18.20 -1.37 10.42
N GLY A 66 -18.46 -2.42 9.60
CA GLY A 66 -19.81 -2.94 9.36
C GLY A 66 -20.48 -3.42 10.64
N VAL A 67 -19.74 -4.14 11.51
CA VAL A 67 -20.23 -4.56 12.83
C VAL A 67 -20.51 -3.36 13.74
N MET A 68 -19.68 -2.31 13.71
CA MET A 68 -19.97 -1.07 14.46
C MET A 68 -21.23 -0.36 13.96
N VAL A 69 -21.48 -0.34 12.66
CA VAL A 69 -22.69 0.27 12.08
C VAL A 69 -23.95 -0.48 12.50
N ASP A 70 -23.87 -1.81 12.59
CA ASP A 70 -24.94 -2.67 13.10
C ASP A 70 -25.24 -2.38 14.58
N GLU A 71 -24.21 -2.26 15.42
CA GLU A 71 -24.35 -1.92 16.85
C GLU A 71 -24.97 -0.53 17.10
N VAL A 72 -24.83 0.41 16.16
CA VAL A 72 -25.44 1.75 16.24
C VAL A 72 -26.90 1.75 15.73
N GLY A 73 -27.42 0.60 15.28
CA GLY A 73 -28.80 0.47 14.78
C GLY A 73 -28.99 1.08 13.39
N LEU A 74 -27.93 1.08 12.59
CA LEU A 74 -27.94 1.53 11.19
C LEU A 74 -27.98 0.35 10.22
N ASP A 75 -28.47 -0.80 10.67
CA ASP A 75 -28.66 -1.98 9.85
C ASP A 75 -29.63 -1.70 8.68
N GLY A 76 -29.36 -2.32 7.53
CA GLY A 76 -30.17 -2.12 6.32
C GLY A 76 -30.07 -0.73 5.67
N THR A 77 -29.33 0.21 6.25
CA THR A 77 -29.08 1.53 5.64
C THR A 77 -28.05 1.46 4.51
N GLY A 78 -27.99 2.51 3.68
CA GLY A 78 -26.95 2.61 2.64
C GLY A 78 -25.52 2.59 3.19
N VAL A 79 -25.31 3.04 4.43
CA VAL A 79 -24.00 3.00 5.10
C VAL A 79 -23.60 1.57 5.41
N TRP A 80 -24.54 0.75 5.90
CA TRP A 80 -24.29 -0.67 6.14
C TRP A 80 -23.94 -1.41 4.85
N TRP A 81 -24.73 -1.19 3.79
CA TRP A 81 -24.46 -1.78 2.47
C TRP A 81 -23.11 -1.36 1.88
N PHE A 82 -22.67 -0.12 2.10
CA PHE A 82 -21.34 0.33 1.71
C PHE A 82 -20.23 -0.52 2.34
N PHE A 83 -20.28 -0.76 3.66
CA PHE A 83 -19.28 -1.58 4.34
C PHE A 83 -19.32 -3.05 3.90
N VAL A 84 -20.50 -3.61 3.67
CA VAL A 84 -20.65 -4.97 3.12
C VAL A 84 -20.02 -5.07 1.73
N LEU A 85 -20.31 -4.13 0.83
CA LEU A 85 -19.74 -4.11 -0.53
C LEU A 85 -18.22 -3.88 -0.52
N ALA A 86 -17.72 -3.00 0.35
CA ALA A 86 -16.29 -2.78 0.52
C ALA A 86 -15.58 -4.04 1.03
N MET A 87 -16.16 -4.71 2.04
CA MET A 87 -15.66 -5.99 2.54
C MET A 87 -15.64 -7.06 1.45
N LEU A 88 -16.74 -7.20 0.68
CA LEU A 88 -16.81 -8.16 -0.42
C LEU A 88 -15.78 -7.87 -1.51
N THR A 89 -15.54 -6.59 -1.82
CA THR A 89 -14.52 -6.18 -2.79
C THR A 89 -13.13 -6.57 -2.30
N CYS A 90 -12.81 -6.30 -1.02
CA CYS A 90 -11.56 -6.75 -0.43
C CYS A 90 -11.44 -8.29 -0.46
N LEU A 91 -12.53 -9.03 -0.24
CA LEU A 91 -12.53 -10.50 -0.34
C LEU A 91 -12.20 -10.96 -1.78
N VAL A 92 -12.87 -10.38 -2.77
CA VAL A 92 -12.61 -10.69 -4.19
C VAL A 92 -11.16 -10.36 -4.54
N VAL A 93 -10.64 -9.21 -4.10
CA VAL A 93 -9.25 -8.82 -4.35
C VAL A 93 -8.27 -9.80 -3.68
N ALA A 94 -8.54 -10.24 -2.45
CA ALA A 94 -7.71 -11.25 -1.78
C ALA A 94 -7.70 -12.58 -2.55
N VAL A 95 -8.87 -13.04 -3.02
CA VAL A 95 -9.01 -14.25 -3.85
C VAL A 95 -8.31 -14.11 -5.20
N LEU A 96 -8.43 -12.95 -5.86
CA LEU A 96 -7.71 -12.67 -7.11
C LEU A 96 -6.19 -12.59 -6.88
N GLY A 97 -5.75 -12.08 -5.73
CA GLY A 97 -4.34 -12.02 -5.34
C GLY A 97 -3.71 -13.41 -5.13
N LEU A 98 -4.50 -14.41 -4.74
CA LEU A 98 -4.09 -15.82 -4.68
C LEU A 98 -3.86 -16.43 -6.07
N ILE A 99 -4.48 -15.89 -7.13
CA ILE A 99 -4.21 -16.32 -8.50
C ILE A 99 -2.88 -15.71 -8.93
N PRO A 100 -1.89 -16.51 -9.38
CA PRO A 100 -0.57 -16.01 -9.80
C PRO A 100 -0.64 -15.33 -11.17
N VAL A 101 -1.38 -14.22 -11.28
CA VAL A 101 -1.44 -13.35 -12.46
C VAL A 101 -0.27 -12.37 -12.40
N ARG A 102 0.40 -12.15 -13.55
CA ARG A 102 1.44 -11.12 -13.67
C ARG A 102 0.79 -9.75 -13.58
N LEU A 103 0.97 -9.08 -12.46
CA LEU A 103 0.49 -7.72 -12.26
C LEU A 103 1.43 -6.72 -12.97
N PRO A 104 0.91 -5.55 -13.38
CA PRO A 104 1.72 -4.53 -14.01
C PRO A 104 2.82 -4.04 -13.06
N GLY A 105 4.01 -3.76 -13.61
CA GLY A 105 5.24 -3.50 -12.85
C GLY A 105 5.12 -2.43 -11.76
N TRP A 106 4.28 -1.41 -11.95
CA TRP A 106 4.07 -0.33 -10.97
C TRP A 106 3.48 -0.81 -9.63
N MET A 107 2.91 -2.01 -9.59
CA MET A 107 2.31 -2.54 -8.37
C MET A 107 3.29 -3.36 -7.52
N TYR A 108 4.55 -3.43 -7.96
CA TYR A 108 5.63 -4.03 -7.22
C TYR A 108 6.49 -2.97 -6.51
N PRO A 109 6.90 -3.19 -5.24
CA PRO A 109 7.77 -2.25 -4.51
C PRO A 109 9.08 -1.95 -5.25
N GLU A 110 9.68 -2.97 -5.85
CA GLU A 110 10.95 -2.88 -6.59
C GLU A 110 10.90 -1.88 -7.77
N TRP A 111 9.74 -1.73 -8.42
CA TRP A 111 9.58 -0.76 -9.52
C TRP A 111 9.66 0.70 -9.03
N HIS A 112 9.18 0.96 -7.80
CA HIS A 112 9.30 2.28 -7.19
C HIS A 112 10.72 2.54 -6.70
N GLU A 113 11.46 1.53 -6.27
CA GLU A 113 12.88 1.63 -5.92
C GLU A 113 13.74 1.98 -7.12
N GLU A 114 13.58 1.30 -8.26
CA GLU A 114 14.33 1.61 -9.50
C GLU A 114 14.11 3.06 -9.97
N ARG A 115 12.88 3.58 -9.84
CA ARG A 115 12.57 4.99 -10.16
C ARG A 115 13.10 5.98 -9.12
N ARG A 116 13.25 5.56 -7.86
CA ARG A 116 13.88 6.38 -6.81
C ARG A 116 15.39 6.43 -7.03
N TRP A 117 16.01 5.30 -7.34
CA TRP A 117 17.43 5.22 -7.71
C TRP A 117 17.75 6.09 -8.92
N ARG A 118 17.01 5.96 -10.03
CA ARG A 118 17.25 6.77 -11.23
C ARG A 118 17.09 8.28 -11.00
N ARG A 119 16.19 8.70 -10.11
CA ARG A 119 16.07 10.12 -9.73
C ARG A 119 17.22 10.60 -8.84
N ARG A 120 17.72 9.76 -7.92
CA ARG A 120 18.92 10.08 -7.12
C ARG A 120 20.15 10.18 -8.02
N GLU A 121 20.33 9.22 -8.92
CA GLU A 121 21.44 9.21 -9.87
C GLU A 121 21.41 10.40 -10.83
N GLN A 122 20.23 10.81 -11.32
CA GLN A 122 20.07 12.04 -12.09
C GLN A 122 20.38 13.29 -11.27
N ALA A 123 19.87 13.39 -10.04
CA ALA A 123 20.13 14.53 -9.16
C ALA A 123 21.62 14.61 -8.76
N GLU A 124 22.30 13.47 -8.56
CA GLU A 124 23.74 13.42 -8.32
C GLU A 124 24.54 13.80 -9.57
N TRP A 125 24.10 13.36 -10.76
CA TRP A 125 24.69 13.78 -12.04
C TRP A 125 24.54 15.29 -12.27
N GLU A 126 23.35 15.84 -12.06
CA GLU A 126 23.06 17.28 -12.14
C GLU A 126 23.84 18.07 -11.10
N ALA A 127 23.96 17.58 -9.87
CA ALA A 127 24.77 18.24 -8.82
C ALA A 127 26.27 18.20 -9.11
N LYS A 128 26.76 17.16 -9.80
CA LYS A 128 28.19 16.96 -10.09
C LYS A 128 28.65 17.57 -11.42
N TYR A 129 27.76 17.63 -12.42
CA TYR A 129 28.08 18.03 -13.78
C TYR A 129 27.14 19.10 -14.35
N GLY A 130 25.99 19.39 -13.72
CA GLY A 130 25.01 20.37 -14.18
C GLY A 130 25.39 21.83 -13.92
N SER A 131 26.51 22.09 -13.24
CA SER A 131 27.06 23.45 -13.08
C SER A 131 27.94 23.92 -14.25
N ASP A 132 28.30 23.02 -15.18
CA ASP A 132 29.31 23.32 -16.20
C ASP A 132 28.73 23.86 -17.52
N ASP A 133 27.40 23.98 -17.64
CA ASP A 133 26.71 24.44 -18.86
C ASP A 133 26.24 25.91 -18.82
N GLU A 134 26.57 26.67 -17.77
CA GLU A 134 26.34 28.13 -17.74
C GLU A 134 27.65 28.88 -18.04
N GLY A 135 28.10 28.90 -19.30
CA GLY A 135 29.30 29.67 -19.58
C GLY A 135 29.92 29.68 -20.98
N ASP A 136 29.23 29.32 -22.07
CA ASP A 136 29.67 29.75 -23.40
C ASP A 136 28.98 31.07 -23.77
N GLY A 137 29.33 32.11 -23.01
CA GLY A 137 29.10 33.48 -23.41
C GLY A 137 29.57 33.65 -24.85
N GLU A 138 28.62 33.97 -25.74
CA GLU A 138 28.84 34.44 -27.09
C GLU A 138 29.95 35.51 -27.07
N THR A 139 31.16 35.06 -27.33
CA THR A 139 32.27 35.95 -27.60
C THR A 139 32.49 35.92 -29.10
N ASN A 140 32.00 36.99 -29.71
CA ASN A 140 32.56 37.62 -30.91
C ASN A 140 32.24 36.96 -32.26
N ARG A 141 31.21 37.50 -32.94
CA ARG A 141 31.34 37.88 -34.36
C ARG A 141 30.35 38.94 -34.81
#